data_AF-A0A1S3IAP0-F1
#
_entry.id   AF-A0A1S3IAP0-F1
#
_cell.length_a   1.000
_cell.length_b   1.000
_cell.length_c   1.000
_cell.angle_alpha   90.00
_cell.angle_beta   90.00
_cell.angle_gamma   90.00
#
_symmetry.space_group_name_H-M   'P 1'
#
loop_
_entity.id
_entity.type
_entity.pdbx_description
1 polymer ?
#
loop_
_entity_poly.entity_id
_entity_poly.type
_entity_poly.pdbx_seq_one_letter_code
_entity_poly.pdbx_strand_id
1 'polypeptide(L)'
;MRLDDMTCELNTGTEFDTSSTSLVDDTESTYYMKIPKDCADYNLDGGVFWIHVHSMRKAIQVYCERGWTVLMRRTGPELDFNRSWEAYKNGFGNIASDHWLGLEAFHRLTNQGDYSLMIEVRDMLTDSYFWNIHERFLIGSEGDQYLLK
;
A
#
# COMPACT_ATOMS: atom_id res chain seq x y z
N MET A 1 -14.74 -17.83 15.57
CA MET A 1 -13.47 -17.28 15.10
C MET A 1 -13.66 -15.76 15.09
N ARG A 2 -12.85 -15.03 15.87
CA ARG A 2 -12.91 -13.57 16.01
C ARG A 2 -12.41 -12.94 14.71
N LEU A 3 -13.18 -12.04 14.13
CA LEU A 3 -12.82 -11.33 12.91
C LEU A 3 -13.04 -9.86 13.22
N ASP A 4 -11.96 -9.24 13.67
CA ASP A 4 -11.86 -7.79 13.67
C ASP A 4 -11.53 -7.40 12.23
N ASP A 5 -12.20 -6.37 11.71
CA ASP A 5 -11.84 -5.81 10.41
C ASP A 5 -10.47 -5.14 10.59
N MET A 6 -9.53 -5.44 9.71
CA MET A 6 -8.19 -4.89 9.78
C MET A 6 -7.72 -4.43 8.40
N THR A 7 -7.14 -3.24 8.36
CA THR A 7 -6.53 -2.68 7.16
C THR A 7 -5.13 -2.17 7.50
N CYS A 8 -4.17 -2.48 6.64
CA CYS A 8 -2.81 -1.95 6.71
C CYS A 8 -2.51 -1.19 5.42
N GLU A 9 -2.07 0.07 5.54
CA GLU A 9 -1.93 0.95 4.38
C GLU A 9 -0.64 1.77 4.43
N LEU A 10 -0.01 1.97 3.28
CA LEU A 10 1.21 2.76 3.12
C LEU A 10 0.93 4.08 2.42
N ASN A 11 1.60 5.14 2.88
CA ASN A 11 1.63 6.43 2.20
C ASN A 11 3.01 7.08 2.33
N THR A 12 3.47 7.80 1.30
CA THR A 12 4.78 8.48 1.31
C THR A 12 4.81 9.75 2.15
N GLY A 13 3.74 10.08 2.86
CA GLY A 13 3.75 11.15 3.86
C GLY A 13 4.09 12.53 3.28
N THR A 14 3.96 12.73 1.97
CA THR A 14 4.00 14.10 1.46
C THR A 14 2.77 14.79 2.03
N GLU A 15 2.99 15.91 2.73
CA GLU A 15 1.98 16.95 2.93
C GLU A 15 1.09 16.98 1.69
N PHE A 16 -0.22 17.04 1.91
CA PHE A 16 -1.24 17.05 0.86
C PHE A 16 -1.01 18.28 -0.04
N ASP A 17 -0.02 18.19 -0.93
CA ASP A 17 0.30 19.25 -1.86
C ASP A 17 -0.67 19.08 -3.00
N THR A 18 -1.86 19.63 -2.77
CA THR A 18 -2.88 19.89 -3.79
C THR A 18 -2.34 20.65 -5.01
N SER A 19 -1.07 21.07 -4.99
CA SER A 19 -0.34 21.72 -6.08
C SER A 19 0.43 20.76 -7.01
N SER A 20 0.55 19.46 -6.73
CA SER A 20 1.37 18.55 -7.56
C SER A 20 0.60 17.66 -8.54
N THR A 21 -0.43 18.23 -9.18
CA THR A 21 -0.53 18.09 -10.65
C THR A 21 0.26 19.22 -11.29
N SER A 22 1.53 19.36 -10.91
CA SER A 22 2.42 20.28 -11.60
C SER A 22 2.79 19.65 -12.94
N LEU A 23 2.29 20.28 -14.00
CA LEU A 23 3.03 20.37 -15.26
C LEU A 23 4.43 20.82 -14.87
N VAL A 24 5.41 19.92 -14.95
CA VAL A 24 6.81 20.30 -14.77
C VAL A 24 7.16 21.17 -15.98
N ASP A 25 7.22 22.49 -15.76
CA ASP A 25 7.63 23.47 -16.77
C ASP A 25 9.17 23.51 -16.79
N ASP A 26 9.75 22.58 -17.55
CA ASP A 26 11.08 22.78 -18.11
C ASP A 26 10.88 23.14 -19.58
N THR A 27 11.44 24.28 -19.94
CA THR A 27 11.53 24.83 -21.29
C THR A 27 11.64 23.74 -22.37
N GLU A 28 10.70 23.77 -23.32
CA GLU A 28 10.42 22.82 -24.43
C GLU A 28 9.37 21.73 -24.16
N SER A 29 8.11 22.17 -24.29
CA SER A 29 6.89 21.44 -24.67
C SER A 29 7.02 19.93 -24.94
N THR A 30 7.09 19.14 -23.87
CA THR A 30 6.72 17.72 -23.89
C THR A 30 6.02 17.38 -22.56
N TYR A 31 4.70 17.21 -22.60
CA TYR A 31 3.90 16.81 -21.45
C TYR A 31 4.20 15.34 -21.12
N TYR A 32 5.06 15.08 -20.14
CA TYR A 32 5.29 13.72 -19.67
C TYR A 32 4.28 13.40 -18.56
N MET A 33 3.43 12.43 -18.81
CA MET A 33 2.55 11.87 -17.77
C MET A 33 3.44 11.21 -16.71
N LYS A 34 3.43 11.74 -15.48
CA LYS A 34 4.14 11.13 -14.34
C LYS A 34 3.61 9.72 -14.16
N ILE A 35 4.52 8.73 -14.18
CA ILE A 35 4.16 7.34 -13.94
C ILE A 35 3.91 7.18 -12.42
N PRO A 36 2.69 6.83 -11.98
CA PRO A 36 2.37 6.73 -10.55
C PRO A 36 3.20 5.64 -9.87
N LYS A 37 3.92 5.99 -8.82
CA LYS A 37 4.79 5.04 -8.08
C LYS A 37 4.06 4.36 -6.92
N ASP A 38 2.99 4.97 -6.44
CA ASP A 38 2.13 4.53 -5.34
C ASP A 38 0.79 5.27 -5.39
N CYS A 39 -0.06 5.06 -4.38
CA CYS A 39 -1.37 5.70 -4.31
C CYS A 39 -1.34 7.21 -4.00
N ALA A 40 -0.25 7.76 -3.48
CA ALA A 40 -0.16 9.19 -3.19
C ALA A 40 -0.09 10.03 -4.48
N ASP A 41 0.34 9.43 -5.58
CA ASP A 41 0.29 10.05 -6.91
C ASP A 41 -1.13 10.10 -7.52
N TYR A 42 -2.11 9.44 -6.89
CA TYR A 42 -3.52 9.51 -7.28
C TYR A 42 -4.31 10.42 -6.32
N ASN A 43 -4.94 11.47 -6.87
CA ASN A 43 -5.90 12.29 -6.12
C ASN A 43 -7.33 11.74 -6.28
N LEU A 44 -7.58 10.53 -5.74
CA LEU A 44 -8.83 9.79 -5.93
C LEU A 44 -9.34 9.21 -4.60
N ASP A 45 -10.67 9.11 -4.45
CA ASP A 45 -11.31 8.58 -3.24
C ASP A 45 -10.97 7.11 -3.01
N GLY A 46 -10.91 6.31 -4.08
CA GLY A 46 -10.36 4.97 -4.05
C GLY A 46 -10.61 4.14 -5.30
N GLY A 47 -10.06 2.92 -5.33
CA GLY A 47 -10.20 1.98 -6.44
C GLY A 47 -8.94 1.18 -6.72
N VAL A 48 -9.00 0.31 -7.74
CA VAL A 48 -7.85 -0.50 -8.16
C VAL A 48 -7.07 0.23 -9.25
N PHE A 49 -5.77 0.44 -9.02
CA PHE A 49 -4.88 1.16 -9.94
C PHE A 49 -3.59 0.39 -10.18
N TRP A 50 -2.95 0.69 -11.31
CA TRP A 50 -1.60 0.20 -11.60
C TRP A 50 -0.57 1.20 -11.07
N ILE A 51 0.44 0.71 -10.37
CA ILE A 51 1.58 1.53 -9.92
C ILE A 51 2.89 0.93 -10.42
N HIS A 52 3.89 1.77 -10.59
CA HIS A 52 5.24 1.38 -11.00
C HIS A 52 6.23 1.61 -9.86
N VAL A 53 6.46 0.56 -9.08
CA VAL A 53 7.45 0.55 -7.99
C VAL A 53 8.85 0.56 -8.61
N HIS A 54 9.71 1.52 -8.25
CA HIS A 54 10.95 1.84 -8.96
C HIS A 54 11.90 0.63 -9.14
N SER A 55 11.94 -0.25 -8.14
CA SER A 55 12.78 -1.45 -8.12
C SER A 55 12.14 -2.68 -8.77
N MET A 56 10.88 -2.58 -9.21
CA MET A 56 10.14 -3.65 -9.88
C MET A 56 10.08 -3.41 -11.39
N ARG A 57 10.35 -4.45 -12.18
CA ARG A 57 10.28 -4.36 -13.65
C ARG A 57 8.85 -4.27 -14.19
N LYS A 58 7.89 -4.79 -13.43
CA LYS A 58 6.48 -4.87 -13.82
C LYS A 58 5.67 -3.98 -12.91
N ALA A 59 4.70 -3.27 -13.49
CA ALA A 59 3.67 -2.62 -12.72
C ALA A 59 2.85 -3.67 -11.94
N ILE A 60 2.31 -3.26 -10.80
CA ILE A 60 1.44 -4.08 -9.97
C ILE A 60 0.10 -3.37 -9.76
N GLN A 61 -0.96 -4.15 -9.52
CA GLN A 61 -2.24 -3.59 -9.11
C GLN A 61 -2.26 -3.41 -7.59
N VAL A 62 -2.78 -2.27 -7.16
CA VAL A 62 -3.00 -1.94 -5.75
C VAL A 62 -4.40 -1.36 -5.57
N TYR A 63 -4.94 -1.47 -4.38
CA TYR A 63 -6.11 -0.70 -3.99
C TYR A 63 -5.64 0.60 -3.36
N CYS A 64 -6.12 1.71 -3.91
CA CYS A 64 -5.93 3.03 -3.32
C CYS A 64 -7.15 3.42 -2.51
N GLU A 65 -6.93 4.04 -1.36
CA GLU A 65 -7.98 4.65 -0.55
C GLU A 65 -7.49 6.01 -0.06
N ARG A 66 -8.06 7.09 -0.59
CA ARG A 66 -7.69 8.48 -0.21
C ARG A 66 -6.17 8.74 -0.24
N GLY A 67 -5.50 8.24 -1.27
CA GLY A 67 -4.05 8.36 -1.45
C GLY A 67 -3.21 7.29 -0.73
N TRP A 68 -3.81 6.44 0.11
CA TRP A 68 -3.12 5.33 0.78
C TRP A 68 -3.11 4.08 -0.09
N THR A 69 -1.98 3.38 -0.09
CA THR A 69 -1.80 2.08 -0.77
C THR A 69 -2.16 0.97 0.21
N VAL A 70 -3.27 0.28 0.01
CA VAL A 70 -3.67 -0.83 0.87
C VAL A 70 -2.74 -2.02 0.64
N LEU A 71 -2.03 -2.43 1.68
CA LEU A 71 -1.19 -3.62 1.68
C LEU A 71 -1.96 -4.88 2.09
N MET A 72 -2.87 -4.71 3.04
CA MET A 72 -3.70 -5.79 3.53
C MET A 72 -5.08 -5.25 3.86
N ARG A 73 -6.10 -5.99 3.45
CA ARG A 73 -7.47 -5.81 3.92
C ARG A 73 -8.02 -7.15 4.35
N ARG A 74 -8.67 -7.16 5.51
CA ARG A 74 -9.39 -8.32 6.01
C ARG A 74 -10.69 -7.85 6.65
N THR A 75 -11.81 -8.25 6.06
CA THR A 75 -13.16 -7.89 6.51
C THR A 75 -13.97 -9.11 6.96
N GLY A 76 -13.42 -10.32 6.77
CA GLY A 76 -14.14 -11.54 7.15
C GLY A 76 -13.33 -12.82 7.07
N PRO A 77 -13.99 -13.99 7.14
CA PRO A 77 -13.34 -15.29 7.04
C PRO A 77 -13.20 -15.80 5.59
N GLU A 78 -13.71 -15.09 4.60
CA GLU A 78 -13.81 -15.55 3.21
C GLU A 78 -12.43 -15.81 2.60
N LEU A 79 -11.46 -14.94 2.89
CA LEU A 79 -10.08 -15.14 2.50
C LEU A 79 -9.31 -15.82 3.65
N ASP A 80 -8.78 -17.01 3.38
CA ASP A 80 -7.86 -17.67 4.31
C ASP A 80 -6.50 -16.96 4.31
N PHE A 81 -6.04 -16.58 5.50
CA PHE A 81 -4.72 -15.98 5.75
C PHE A 81 -3.70 -17.01 6.28
N ASN A 82 -4.10 -18.25 6.56
CA ASN A 82 -3.16 -19.31 6.91
C ASN A 82 -2.47 -19.87 5.65
N ARG A 83 -1.48 -19.12 5.15
CA ARG A 83 -0.82 -19.39 3.87
C ARG A 83 0.67 -19.73 4.02
N SER A 84 1.24 -20.31 2.97
CA SER A 84 2.67 -20.60 2.89
C SER A 84 3.51 -19.33 2.83
N TRP A 85 4.81 -19.46 3.13
CA TRP A 85 5.79 -18.39 2.95
C TRP A 85 5.78 -17.79 1.54
N GLU A 86 5.73 -18.65 0.52
CA GLU A 86 5.68 -18.22 -0.88
C GLU A 86 4.44 -17.37 -1.18
N ALA A 87 3.28 -17.70 -0.61
CA ALA A 87 2.08 -16.89 -0.78
C ALA A 87 2.21 -15.54 -0.07
N TYR A 88 2.76 -15.51 1.14
CA TYR A 88 3.03 -14.26 1.85
C TYR A 88 4.06 -13.38 1.15
N LYS A 89 5.06 -13.98 0.50
CA LYS A 89 6.00 -13.27 -0.34
C LYS A 89 5.32 -12.61 -1.54
N ASN A 90 4.52 -13.37 -2.28
CA ASN A 90 3.97 -12.97 -3.57
C ASN A 90 2.64 -12.22 -3.50
N GLY A 91 1.91 -12.33 -2.40
CA GLY A 91 0.55 -11.82 -2.27
C GLY A 91 -0.53 -12.87 -2.59
N PHE A 92 -1.73 -12.63 -2.09
CA PHE A 92 -2.92 -13.47 -2.32
C PHE A 92 -4.21 -12.68 -2.06
N GLY A 93 -5.35 -13.24 -2.50
CA GLY A 93 -6.65 -12.61 -2.38
C GLY A 93 -7.03 -11.80 -3.61
N ASN A 94 -7.93 -10.83 -3.44
CA ASN A 94 -8.42 -9.97 -4.51
C ASN A 94 -8.18 -8.51 -4.11
N ILE A 95 -7.39 -7.79 -4.91
CA ILE A 95 -7.02 -6.39 -4.67
C ILE A 95 -8.25 -5.48 -4.49
N ALA A 96 -9.39 -5.79 -5.11
CA ALA A 96 -10.63 -5.01 -4.92
C ALA A 96 -11.35 -5.27 -3.58
N SER A 97 -10.90 -6.24 -2.78
CA SER A 97 -11.53 -6.68 -1.52
C SER A 97 -10.47 -7.18 -0.52
N ASP A 98 -10.73 -8.25 0.22
CA ASP A 98 -9.74 -8.87 1.10
C ASP A 98 -8.53 -9.39 0.31
N HIS A 99 -7.34 -8.98 0.75
CA HIS A 99 -6.08 -9.37 0.14
C HIS A 99 -4.88 -9.15 1.07
N TRP A 100 -3.76 -9.74 0.66
CA TRP A 100 -2.41 -9.44 1.10
C TRP A 100 -1.59 -9.12 -0.15
N LEU A 101 -1.00 -7.93 -0.24
CA LEU A 101 -0.28 -7.47 -1.44
C LEU A 101 1.01 -8.25 -1.69
N GLY A 102 1.65 -8.74 -0.63
CA GLY A 102 2.91 -9.49 -0.70
C GLY A 102 4.07 -8.78 -0.02
N LEU A 103 4.93 -9.53 0.68
CA LEU A 103 6.11 -9.02 1.37
C LEU A 103 7.14 -8.44 0.40
N GLU A 104 7.27 -8.99 -0.82
CA GLU A 104 8.19 -8.44 -1.81
C GLU A 104 7.74 -7.03 -2.23
N ALA A 105 6.45 -6.85 -2.55
CA ALA A 105 5.89 -5.54 -2.88
C ALA A 105 6.02 -4.56 -1.71
N PHE A 106 5.73 -5.03 -0.48
CA PHE A 106 5.90 -4.24 0.74
C PHE A 106 7.34 -3.76 0.90
N HIS A 107 8.32 -4.66 0.81
CA HIS A 107 9.74 -4.32 0.89
C HIS A 107 10.14 -3.29 -0.16
N ARG A 108 9.74 -3.49 -1.42
CA ARG A 108 10.08 -2.56 -2.51
C ARG A 108 9.45 -1.19 -2.31
N LEU A 109 8.21 -1.11 -1.86
CA LEU A 109 7.54 0.15 -1.54
C LEU A 109 8.25 0.86 -0.40
N THR A 110 8.44 0.24 0.76
CA THR A 110 9.04 0.93 1.91
C THR A 110 10.52 1.30 1.73
N ASN A 111 11.19 0.77 0.69
CA ASN A 111 12.58 1.08 0.38
C ASN A 111 12.74 1.99 -0.85
N GLN A 112 11.65 2.45 -1.49
CA GLN A 112 11.73 3.43 -2.58
C GLN A 112 11.55 4.90 -2.13
N GLY A 113 11.27 5.12 -0.85
CA GLY A 113 11.10 6.44 -0.24
C GLY A 113 10.75 6.33 1.24
N ASP A 114 10.44 7.46 1.87
CA ASP A 114 9.97 7.49 3.25
C ASP A 114 8.47 7.19 3.29
N TYR A 115 8.09 6.04 3.84
CA TYR A 115 6.69 5.64 3.97
C TYR A 115 6.25 5.63 5.43
N SER A 116 5.00 6.01 5.67
CA SER A 116 4.28 5.76 6.90
C SER A 116 3.35 4.57 6.70
N LEU A 117 3.27 3.70 7.71
CA LEU A 117 2.30 2.61 7.78
C LEU A 117 1.17 2.99 8.73
N MET A 118 -0.06 3.02 8.23
CA MET A 118 -1.26 3.10 9.05
C MET A 118 -1.84 1.71 9.24
N ILE A 119 -2.21 1.38 10.48
CA ILE A 119 -2.93 0.16 10.83
C ILE A 119 -4.25 0.57 11.45
N GLU A 120 -5.35 0.13 10.84
CA GLU A 120 -6.71 0.36 11.30
C GLU A 120 -7.33 -0.97 11.72
N VAL A 121 -8.00 -0.98 12.87
CA VAL A 121 -8.70 -2.14 13.41
C VAL A 121 -10.08 -1.73 13.88
N ARG A 122 -11.12 -2.42 13.40
CA ARG A 122 -12.49 -2.28 13.88
C ARG A 122 -12.96 -3.57 14.53
N ASP A 123 -13.34 -3.48 15.79
CA ASP A 123 -14.02 -4.55 16.49
C ASP A 123 -15.50 -4.54 16.09
N MET A 124 -15.91 -5.55 15.31
CA MET A 124 -17.26 -5.64 14.76
C MET A 124 -18.33 -5.97 15.82
N LEU A 125 -17.95 -6.43 17.02
CA LEU A 125 -18.89 -6.70 18.11
C LEU A 125 -19.16 -5.47 18.95
N THR A 126 -18.10 -4.70 19.24
CA THR A 126 -18.21 -3.51 20.10
C THR A 126 -18.38 -2.21 19.31
N ASP A 127 -18.24 -2.27 17.99
CA ASP A 127 -18.13 -1.11 17.10
C ASP A 127 -16.97 -0.16 17.46
N SER A 128 -15.98 -0.67 18.18
CA SER A 128 -14.79 0.11 18.56
C SER A 128 -13.85 0.24 17.37
N TYR A 129 -13.24 1.41 17.23
CA TYR A 129 -12.31 1.74 16.15
C TYR A 129 -10.97 2.19 16.71
N PHE A 130 -9.89 1.56 16.27
CA PHE A 130 -8.52 1.85 16.68
C PHE A 130 -7.64 2.06 15.45
N TRP A 131 -6.72 3.00 15.53
CA TRP A 131 -5.73 3.21 14.48
C TRP A 131 -4.40 3.67 15.06
N ASN A 132 -3.31 3.37 14.37
CA ASN A 132 -1.98 3.88 14.69
C ASN A 132 -1.19 4.12 13.40
N ILE A 133 -0.29 5.11 13.42
CA ILE A 133 0.61 5.42 12.31
C ILE A 133 2.05 5.24 12.79
N HIS A 134 2.80 4.44 12.05
CA HIS A 134 4.24 4.28 12.21
C HIS A 134 4.95 5.04 11.08
N GLU A 135 5.62 6.13 11.43
CA GLU A 135 6.42 6.90 10.48
C GLU A 135 7.71 6.19 10.10
N ARG A 136 8.21 6.44 8.88
CA ARG A 136 9.46 5.87 8.35
C ARG A 136 9.52 4.35 8.52
N PHE A 137 8.42 3.70 8.21
CA PHE A 137 8.27 2.25 8.31
C PHE A 137 9.00 1.58 7.16
N LEU A 138 9.86 0.61 7.46
CA LEU A 138 10.52 -0.21 6.44
C LEU A 138 10.77 -1.64 6.89
N ILE A 139 10.75 -2.55 5.91
CA ILE A 139 11.12 -3.96 6.11
C ILE A 139 12.34 -4.32 5.26
N GLY A 140 13.12 -5.28 5.77
CA GLY A 140 14.26 -5.85 5.09
C GLY A 140 13.89 -6.66 3.84
N SER A 141 14.92 -7.10 3.11
CA SER A 141 14.74 -7.95 1.93
C SER A 141 14.34 -9.38 2.29
N GLU A 142 14.05 -10.23 1.30
CA GLU A 142 13.89 -11.68 1.54
C GLU A 142 15.14 -12.31 2.20
N GLY A 143 16.34 -11.83 1.85
CA GLY A 143 17.59 -12.27 2.47
C GLY A 143 17.68 -11.92 3.96
N ASP A 144 17.03 -10.81 4.35
CA ASP A 144 16.84 -10.40 5.74
C ASP A 144 15.54 -10.96 6.34
N GLN A 145 14.89 -11.91 5.68
CA GLN A 145 13.63 -12.51 6.09
C GLN A 145 12.49 -11.49 6.33
N TYR A 146 12.51 -10.38 5.60
CA TYR A 146 11.55 -9.28 5.73
C TYR A 146 11.45 -8.71 7.16
N LEU A 147 12.56 -8.73 7.92
CA LEU A 147 12.60 -8.16 9.27
C LEU A 147 12.17 -6.69 9.27
N LEU A 148 11.31 -6.35 10.23
CA LEU A 148 10.99 -4.96 10.56
C LEU A 148 12.27 -4.22 10.98
N LYS A 149 12.45 -3.01 10.48
CA LYS A 149 13.61 -2.16 10.76
C LYS A 149 13.24 -0.93 11.58
#